data_AF-A0A964QNV9-F1
#
_entry.id   AF-A0A964QNV9-F1
#
_cell.length_a   1.000
_cell.length_b   1.000
_cell.length_c   1.000
_cell.angle_alpha   90.00
_cell.angle_beta   90.00
_cell.angle_gamma   90.00
#
_symmetry.space_group_name_H-M   'P 1'
#
loop_
_entity.id
_entity.type
_entity.pdbx_description
1 polymer ?
#
loop_
_entity_poly.entity_id
_entity_poly.type
_entity_poly.pdbx_seq_one_letter_code
_entity_poly.pdbx_strand_id
1 'polypeptide(L)'
;MDDLIEKVGVETISVEERAELEKRWSGGQLRHRHDQVLAFAQAQQTQILQLAGGSRDPAALAAAAKRLIARLRSVHQSSEMRDQMREMHNEIWYRGQRGEHDHPRIKEEWTARHAASWRCWRIKEYLFLAEHCAAEIADIINST
;
A
#
# COMPACT_ATOMS: atom_id res chain seq x y z
N MET A 1 -27.31 -3.76 4.80
CA MET A 1 -26.13 -3.21 5.50
C MET A 1 -24.92 -3.34 4.58
N ASP A 2 -25.08 -2.92 3.32
CA ASP A 2 -24.06 -3.04 2.25
C ASP A 2 -23.63 -1.67 1.68
N ASP A 3 -24.29 -0.58 2.09
CA ASP A 3 -24.06 0.78 1.56
C ASP A 3 -22.85 1.52 2.14
N LEU A 4 -22.13 0.91 3.11
CA LEU A 4 -20.95 1.54 3.72
C LEU A 4 -19.64 1.16 3.03
N ILE A 5 -19.66 0.16 2.14
CA ILE A 5 -18.50 -0.21 1.33
C ILE A 5 -18.41 0.68 0.08
N GLU A 6 -19.53 1.23 -0.40
CA GLU A 6 -19.55 2.12 -1.58
C GLU A 6 -19.09 3.57 -1.30
N LYS A 7 -19.10 4.03 -0.04
CA LYS A 7 -18.72 5.43 0.31
C LYS A 7 -17.31 5.61 0.84
N VAL A 8 -16.63 4.54 1.24
CA VAL A 8 -15.18 4.59 1.42
C VAL A 8 -14.64 4.38 0.02
N GLY A 9 -14.04 5.39 -0.60
CA GLY A 9 -13.44 5.26 -1.93
C GLY A 9 -12.40 4.15 -1.94
N VAL A 10 -12.84 2.90 -2.12
CA VAL A 10 -12.01 1.75 -2.41
C VAL A 10 -11.36 2.15 -3.71
N GLU A 11 -10.10 2.54 -3.64
CA GLU A 11 -9.31 2.93 -4.80
C GLU A 11 -9.27 1.72 -5.73
N THR A 12 -10.24 1.66 -6.64
CA THR A 12 -10.33 0.61 -7.65
C THR A 12 -9.07 0.71 -8.48
N ILE A 13 -8.35 -0.41 -8.56
CA ILE A 13 -7.18 -0.54 -9.41
C ILE A 13 -7.71 -0.73 -10.83
N SER A 14 -7.41 0.19 -11.74
CA SER A 14 -7.81 0.06 -13.15
C SER A 14 -7.12 -1.15 -13.81
N VAL A 15 -7.56 -1.52 -15.01
CA VAL A 15 -6.93 -2.62 -15.76
C VAL A 15 -5.46 -2.31 -16.06
N GLU A 16 -5.16 -1.07 -16.45
CA GLU A 16 -3.82 -0.59 -16.75
C GLU A 16 -2.95 -0.55 -15.49
N GLU A 17 -3.52 -0.06 -14.37
CA GLU A 17 -2.81 -0.01 -13.09
C GLU A 17 -2.51 -1.42 -12.57
N ARG A 18 -3.44 -2.37 -12.74
CA ARG A 18 -3.23 -3.76 -12.38
C ARG A 18 -2.12 -4.38 -13.24
N ALA A 19 -2.12 -4.14 -14.54
CA ALA A 19 -1.08 -4.63 -15.44
C ALA A 19 0.31 -4.09 -15.06
N GLU A 20 0.41 -2.81 -14.68
CA GLU A 20 1.67 -2.25 -14.18
C GLU A 20 2.08 -2.89 -12.84
N LEU A 21 1.16 -3.08 -11.90
CA LEU A 21 1.46 -3.74 -10.63
C LEU A 21 1.94 -5.19 -10.81
N GLU A 22 1.33 -5.94 -11.74
CA GLU A 22 1.78 -7.29 -12.10
C GLU A 22 3.19 -7.30 -12.70
N LYS A 23 3.51 -6.33 -13.56
CA LYS A 23 4.86 -6.16 -14.10
C LYS A 23 5.87 -5.87 -12.99
N ARG A 24 5.52 -5.01 -12.05
CA ARG A 24 6.40 -4.65 -10.91
C ARG A 24 6.56 -5.81 -9.93
N TRP A 25 5.51 -6.61 -9.74
CA TRP A 25 5.54 -7.84 -8.96
C TRP A 25 6.48 -8.87 -9.57
N SER A 26 6.25 -9.23 -10.83
CA SER A 26 7.10 -10.19 -11.57
C SER A 26 8.56 -9.73 -11.70
N GLY A 27 8.80 -8.41 -11.76
CA GLY A 27 10.13 -7.82 -11.71
C GLY A 27 10.76 -7.74 -10.31
N GLY A 28 10.09 -8.23 -9.26
CA GLY A 28 10.60 -8.26 -7.88
C GLY A 28 10.59 -6.91 -7.14
N GLN A 29 10.05 -5.86 -7.75
CA GLN A 29 10.11 -4.48 -7.23
C GLN A 29 9.14 -4.24 -6.04
N LEU A 30 8.21 -5.16 -5.82
CA LEU A 30 7.25 -5.12 -4.73
C LEU A 30 7.63 -6.00 -3.53
N ARG A 31 8.78 -6.71 -3.57
CA ARG A 31 9.18 -7.66 -2.52
C ARG A 31 9.24 -7.07 -1.11
N HIS A 32 9.84 -5.88 -0.97
CA HIS A 32 9.89 -5.20 0.33
C HIS A 32 8.50 -4.87 0.88
N ARG A 33 7.55 -4.52 0.00
CA ARG A 33 6.17 -4.19 0.41
C ARG A 33 5.36 -5.45 0.70
N HIS A 34 5.64 -6.53 -0.01
CA HIS A 34 5.06 -7.84 0.28
C HIS A 34 5.33 -8.25 1.72
N ASP A 35 6.58 -8.18 2.15
CA ASP A 35 6.98 -8.54 3.52
C ASP A 35 6.26 -7.65 4.56
N GLN A 36 6.02 -6.37 4.22
CA GLN A 36 5.26 -5.44 5.06
C GLN A 36 3.79 -5.79 5.15
N VAL A 37 3.16 -6.23 4.05
CA VAL A 37 1.76 -6.67 4.03
C VAL A 37 1.60 -7.93 4.89
N LEU A 38 2.53 -8.88 4.80
CA LEU A 38 2.50 -10.09 5.65
C LEU A 38 2.72 -9.75 7.13
N ALA A 39 3.69 -8.90 7.45
CA ALA A 39 3.91 -8.44 8.83
C ALA A 39 2.69 -7.68 9.38
N PHE A 40 2.03 -6.89 8.54
CA PHE A 40 0.78 -6.23 8.88
C PHE A 40 -0.34 -7.23 9.16
N ALA A 41 -0.51 -8.25 8.32
CA ALA A 41 -1.51 -9.30 8.51
C ALA A 41 -1.30 -10.04 9.82
N GLN A 42 -0.05 -10.39 10.14
CA GLN A 42 0.30 -11.00 11.43
C GLN A 42 -0.06 -10.09 12.61
N ALA A 43 0.32 -8.81 12.55
CA ALA A 43 0.07 -7.85 13.62
C ALA A 43 -1.43 -7.55 13.81
N GLN A 44 -2.22 -7.63 12.74
CA GLN A 44 -3.65 -7.30 12.73
C GLN A 44 -4.57 -8.54 12.66
N GLN A 45 -4.03 -9.74 12.90
CA GLN A 45 -4.75 -11.01 12.70
C GLN A 45 -6.14 -11.03 13.34
N THR A 46 -6.27 -10.54 14.58
CA THR A 46 -7.54 -10.53 15.32
C THR A 46 -8.57 -9.63 14.65
N GLN A 47 -8.15 -8.45 14.19
CA GLN A 47 -9.05 -7.53 13.49
C GLN A 47 -9.45 -8.06 12.12
N ILE A 48 -8.51 -8.69 11.40
CA ILE A 48 -8.79 -9.31 10.10
C ILE A 48 -9.80 -10.46 10.25
N LEU A 49 -9.61 -11.35 11.22
CA LEU A 49 -10.56 -12.43 11.51
C LEU A 49 -11.95 -11.90 11.90
N GLN A 50 -12.02 -10.86 12.73
CA GLN A 50 -13.29 -10.22 13.08
C GLN A 50 -13.99 -9.63 11.85
N LEU A 51 -13.25 -8.94 10.98
CA LEU A 51 -13.78 -8.37 9.74
C LEU A 51 -14.18 -9.43 8.72
N ALA A 52 -13.56 -10.61 8.76
CA ALA A 52 -13.93 -11.78 7.95
C ALA A 52 -15.15 -12.55 8.53
N GLY A 53 -15.74 -12.08 9.63
CA GLY A 53 -16.85 -12.77 10.29
C GLY A 53 -16.46 -14.13 10.88
N GLY A 54 -15.17 -14.31 11.24
CA GLY A 54 -14.62 -15.58 11.69
C GLY A 54 -14.32 -16.59 10.58
N SER A 55 -14.57 -16.24 9.31
CA SER A 55 -14.17 -17.08 8.18
C SER A 55 -12.65 -17.25 8.13
N ARG A 56 -12.21 -18.48 7.91
CA ARG A 56 -10.80 -18.84 7.71
C ARG A 56 -10.45 -19.09 6.24
N ASP A 57 -11.41 -18.83 5.35
CA ASP A 57 -11.20 -18.91 3.90
C ASP A 57 -10.20 -17.82 3.43
N PRO A 58 -9.20 -18.16 2.60
CA PRO A 58 -8.19 -17.20 2.14
C PRO A 58 -8.77 -15.97 1.43
N ALA A 59 -9.81 -16.12 0.61
CA ALA A 59 -10.40 -14.99 -0.10
C ALA A 59 -11.14 -14.05 0.87
N ALA A 60 -11.84 -14.60 1.86
CA ALA A 60 -12.48 -13.82 2.92
C ALA A 60 -11.46 -13.04 3.77
N LEU A 61 -10.35 -13.69 4.15
CA LEU A 61 -9.27 -13.07 4.93
C LEU A 61 -8.55 -11.97 4.13
N ALA A 62 -8.24 -12.21 2.85
CA ALA A 62 -7.66 -11.20 1.97
C ALA A 62 -8.60 -10.00 1.77
N ALA A 63 -9.91 -10.24 1.59
CA ALA A 63 -10.90 -9.17 1.49
C ALA A 63 -10.99 -8.36 2.79
N ALA A 64 -10.94 -9.01 3.96
CA ALA A 64 -10.92 -8.35 5.25
C ALA A 64 -9.62 -7.53 5.47
N ALA A 65 -8.47 -8.07 5.08
CA ALA A 65 -7.19 -7.36 5.10
C ALA A 65 -7.23 -6.12 4.21
N LYS A 66 -7.73 -6.23 2.97
CA LYS A 66 -7.91 -5.10 2.05
C LYS A 66 -8.80 -4.01 2.65
N ARG A 67 -9.92 -4.37 3.28
CA ARG A 67 -10.80 -3.41 3.98
C ARG A 67 -10.07 -2.70 5.11
N LEU A 68 -9.27 -3.41 5.91
CA LEU A 68 -8.52 -2.82 7.00
C LEU A 68 -7.41 -1.87 6.49
N ILE A 69 -6.68 -2.28 5.44
CA ILE A 69 -5.67 -1.44 4.77
C ILE A 69 -6.32 -0.18 4.20
N ALA A 70 -7.46 -0.30 3.52
CA ALA A 70 -8.19 0.83 2.97
C ALA A 70 -8.63 1.82 4.07
N ARG A 71 -8.99 1.32 5.26
CA ARG A 71 -9.33 2.15 6.41
C ARG A 71 -8.12 2.85 7.02
N LEU A 72 -7.02 2.13 7.22
CA LEU A 72 -5.81 2.67 7.87
C LEU A 72 -4.93 3.50 6.94
N ARG A 73 -5.06 3.31 5.63
CA ARG A 73 -4.32 3.99 4.55
C ARG A 73 -2.80 3.80 4.62
N SER A 74 -2.32 2.85 5.43
CA SER A 74 -0.91 2.52 5.63
C SER A 74 -0.79 1.12 6.23
N VAL A 75 0.27 0.40 5.84
CA VAL A 75 0.65 -0.89 6.47
C VAL A 75 1.93 -0.75 7.29
N HIS A 76 2.78 0.23 6.96
CA HIS A 76 4.03 0.49 7.67
C HIS A 76 4.47 1.95 7.52
N GLN A 77 3.90 2.84 8.34
CA GLN A 77 4.09 4.29 8.26
C GLN A 77 5.57 4.73 8.21
N SER A 78 6.44 4.19 9.06
CA SER A 78 7.85 4.61 9.07
C SER A 78 8.59 4.26 7.78
N SER A 79 8.23 3.16 7.10
CA SER A 79 8.84 2.82 5.83
C SER A 79 8.31 3.70 4.71
N GLU A 80 7.01 4.01 4.73
CA GLU A 80 6.40 4.92 3.76
C GLU A 80 7.01 6.32 3.85
N MET A 81 7.22 6.83 5.08
CA MET A 81 7.92 8.11 5.29
C MET A 81 9.34 8.08 4.74
N ARG A 82 10.09 6.99 4.93
CA ARG A 82 11.45 6.84 4.38
C ARG A 82 11.45 6.84 2.85
N ASP A 83 10.51 6.13 2.23
CA ASP A 83 10.39 6.10 0.78
C ASP A 83 10.02 7.50 0.24
N GLN A 84 9.07 8.18 0.89
CA GLN A 84 8.68 9.55 0.51
C GLN A 84 9.86 10.53 0.63
N MET A 85 10.66 10.43 1.71
CA MET A 85 11.88 11.23 1.86
C MET A 85 12.91 10.93 0.77
N ARG A 86 13.05 9.66 0.37
CA ARG A 86 13.95 9.28 -0.72
C ARG A 86 13.52 9.91 -2.04
N GLU A 87 12.24 9.87 -2.38
CA GLU A 87 11.73 10.51 -3.60
C GLU A 87 11.94 12.03 -3.59
N MET A 88 11.72 12.70 -2.44
CA MET A 88 12.04 14.12 -2.29
C MET A 88 13.54 14.41 -2.47
N HIS A 89 14.41 13.58 -1.92
CA HIS A 89 15.87 13.75 -2.10
C HIS A 89 16.31 13.52 -3.55
N ASN A 90 15.69 12.57 -4.25
CA ASN A 90 15.93 12.36 -5.68
C ASN A 90 15.57 13.61 -6.47
N GLU A 91 14.40 14.22 -6.22
CA GLU A 91 13.98 15.47 -6.87
C GLU A 91 14.97 16.61 -6.61
N ILE A 92 15.39 16.79 -5.35
CA ILE A 92 16.40 17.78 -4.99
C ILE A 92 17.69 17.56 -5.78
N TRP A 93 18.15 16.32 -5.86
CA TRP A 93 19.36 15.99 -6.62
C TRP A 93 19.20 16.32 -8.11
N TYR A 94 18.10 15.89 -8.75
CA TYR A 94 17.84 16.14 -10.17
C TYR A 94 17.76 17.63 -10.50
N ARG A 95 17.11 18.43 -9.64
CA ARG A 95 17.03 19.89 -9.82
C ARG A 95 18.33 20.60 -9.49
N GLY A 96 19.09 20.09 -8.52
CA GLY A 96 20.45 20.53 -8.25
C GLY A 96 21.38 20.39 -9.46
N GLN A 97 21.24 19.30 -10.25
CA GLN A 97 21.97 19.15 -11.52
C GLN A 97 21.61 20.23 -12.57
N ARG A 98 20.51 20.95 -12.37
CA ARG A 98 20.03 22.04 -13.23
C ARG A 98 20.25 23.43 -12.62
N GLY A 99 20.96 23.52 -11.49
CA GLY A 99 21.29 24.78 -10.81
C GLY A 99 20.26 25.28 -9.79
N GLU A 100 19.21 24.51 -9.50
CA GLU A 100 18.24 24.85 -8.47
C GLU A 100 18.65 24.24 -7.11
N HIS A 101 19.02 25.08 -6.14
CA HIS A 101 19.55 24.63 -4.84
C HIS A 101 18.69 25.03 -3.63
N ASP A 102 17.51 25.62 -3.85
CA ASP A 102 16.58 25.95 -2.77
C ASP A 102 15.82 24.70 -2.32
N HIS A 103 16.43 23.93 -1.41
CA HIS A 103 15.88 22.66 -0.95
C HIS A 103 14.51 22.81 -0.26
N PRO A 104 14.28 23.79 0.65
CA PRO A 104 12.95 24.03 1.21
C PRO A 104 11.87 24.22 0.15
N ARG A 105 12.10 25.11 -0.83
CA ARG A 105 11.14 25.35 -1.91
C ARG A 105 10.88 24.09 -2.74
N ILE A 106 11.92 23.33 -3.09
CA ILE A 106 11.78 22.09 -3.87
C ILE A 106 10.93 21.06 -3.10
N LYS A 107 11.12 20.92 -1.78
CA LYS A 107 10.32 20.01 -0.96
C LYS A 107 8.85 20.42 -0.90
N GLU A 108 8.57 21.71 -0.74
CA GLU A 108 7.20 22.24 -0.74
C GLU A 108 6.51 21.99 -2.08
N GLU A 109 7.19 22.30 -3.19
CA GLU A 109 6.67 22.06 -4.54
C GLU A 109 6.44 20.58 -4.82
N TRP A 110 7.39 19.72 -4.45
CA TRP A 110 7.25 18.27 -4.62
C TRP A 110 6.05 17.75 -3.81
N THR A 111 5.92 18.20 -2.56
CA THR A 111 4.81 17.80 -1.68
C THR A 111 3.47 18.22 -2.27
N ALA A 112 3.36 19.48 -2.72
CA ALA A 112 2.14 20.01 -3.32
C ALA A 112 1.73 19.25 -4.59
N ARG A 113 2.70 18.82 -5.40
CA ARG A 113 2.43 18.16 -6.70
C ARG A 113 2.25 16.66 -6.60
N HIS A 114 2.99 15.98 -5.73
CA HIS A 114 3.17 14.53 -5.80
C HIS A 114 2.73 13.77 -4.54
N ALA A 115 2.61 14.41 -3.38
CA ALA A 115 2.38 13.65 -2.14
C ALA A 115 1.04 12.88 -2.14
N ALA A 116 -0.02 13.47 -2.69
CA ALA A 116 -1.34 12.83 -2.75
C ALA A 116 -1.35 11.63 -3.71
N SER A 117 -0.87 11.82 -4.94
CA SER A 117 -0.81 10.75 -5.95
C SER A 117 0.13 9.62 -5.53
N TRP A 118 1.26 9.96 -4.88
CA TRP A 118 2.18 8.96 -4.33
C TRP A 118 1.52 8.09 -3.26
N ARG A 119 0.75 8.69 -2.33
CA ARG A 119 0.02 7.92 -1.30
C ARG A 119 -1.09 7.07 -1.88
N CYS A 120 -1.83 7.60 -2.84
CA CYS A 120 -2.87 6.86 -3.56
C CYS A 120 -2.27 5.62 -4.22
N TRP A 121 -1.17 5.78 -4.97
CA TRP A 121 -0.49 4.68 -5.62
C TRP A 121 0.03 3.65 -4.62
N ARG A 122 0.59 4.11 -3.50
CA ARG A 122 1.09 3.23 -2.44
C ARG A 122 -0.01 2.32 -1.88
N ILE A 123 -1.23 2.83 -1.72
CA ILE A 123 -2.34 2.03 -1.21
C ILE A 123 -2.79 1.02 -2.25
N LYS A 124 -2.80 1.37 -3.54
CA LYS A 124 -3.05 0.41 -4.62
C LYS A 124 -2.05 -0.74 -4.63
N GLU A 125 -0.76 -0.46 -4.38
CA GLU A 125 0.25 -1.53 -4.22
C GLU A 125 -0.11 -2.49 -3.09
N TYR A 126 -0.54 -1.99 -1.93
CA TYR A 126 -0.93 -2.85 -0.80
C TYR A 126 -2.21 -3.62 -1.06
N LEU A 127 -3.21 -3.01 -1.69
CA LEU A 127 -4.47 -3.67 -2.05
C LEU A 127 -4.24 -4.79 -3.08
N PHE A 128 -3.36 -4.55 -4.04
CA PHE A 128 -2.90 -5.57 -4.98
C PHE A 128 -2.18 -6.70 -4.27
N LEU A 129 -1.19 -6.38 -3.43
CA LEU A 129 -0.40 -7.40 -2.72
C LEU A 129 -1.27 -8.25 -1.80
N ALA A 130 -2.19 -7.65 -1.03
CA ALA A 130 -3.07 -8.40 -0.14
C ALA A 130 -3.98 -9.39 -0.89
N GLU A 131 -4.32 -9.12 -2.16
CA GLU A 131 -5.02 -10.07 -3.03
C GLU A 131 -4.05 -11.14 -3.56
N HIS A 132 -2.85 -10.73 -3.98
CA HIS A 132 -1.87 -11.62 -4.59
C HIS A 132 -1.28 -12.64 -3.59
N CYS A 133 -1.10 -12.25 -2.32
CA CYS A 133 -0.60 -13.12 -1.24
C CYS A 133 -1.71 -13.64 -0.31
N ALA A 134 -2.94 -13.78 -0.82
CA ALA A 134 -4.09 -14.24 -0.03
C ALA A 134 -3.86 -15.58 0.70
N ALA A 135 -3.19 -16.54 0.04
CA ALA A 135 -2.84 -17.81 0.64
C ALA A 135 -1.87 -17.65 1.82
N GLU A 136 -0.82 -16.85 1.65
CA GLU A 136 0.18 -16.60 2.70
C GLU A 136 -0.44 -15.87 3.90
N ILE A 137 -1.31 -14.88 3.64
CA ILE A 137 -2.09 -14.21 4.70
C ILE A 137 -2.93 -15.22 5.47
N ALA A 138 -3.59 -16.14 4.76
CA ALA A 138 -4.40 -17.16 5.40
C ALA A 138 -3.55 -18.12 6.24
N ASP A 139 -2.40 -18.54 5.75
CA ASP A 139 -1.47 -19.41 6.48
C ASP A 139 -0.99 -18.77 7.77
N ILE A 140 -0.57 -17.49 7.73
CA ILE A 140 -0.16 -16.71 8.91
C ILE A 140 -1.29 -16.67 9.95
N ILE A 141 -2.50 -16.30 9.51
CA ILE A 141 -3.64 -16.13 10.43
C ILE A 141 -4.11 -17.48 10.98
N ASN A 142 -4.08 -18.54 10.17
CA ASN A 142 -4.58 -19.85 10.57
C ASN A 142 -3.60 -20.68 11.40
N SER A 143 -2.30 -20.36 11.35
CA SER A 143 -1.25 -21.03 12.13
C SER A 143 -1.18 -20.61 13.60
N THR A 144 -2.06 -19.69 14.02
CA THR A 144 -2.17 -19.19 15.41
C THR A 144 -3.45 -19.69 16.05
#